data_AF-I0HEZ3-F1
#
_entry.id   AF-I0HEZ3-F1
#
_cell.length_a   1.000
_cell.length_b   1.000
_cell.length_c   1.000
_cell.angle_alpha   90.00
_cell.angle_beta   90.00
_cell.angle_gamma   90.00
#
_symmetry.space_group_name_H-M   'P 1'
#
loop_
_entity.id
_entity.type
_entity.pdbx_description
1 polymer ?
#
loop_
_entity_poly.entity_id
_entity_poly.type
_entity_poly.pdbx_seq_one_letter_code
_entity_poly.pdbx_strand_id
1 'polypeptide(L)'
;MDHPVVTKRVQCRRVLKQLGMSTMERLMRIRGYAPLTPCWVELASADPARAAEFYGELFGWESAGDRFKLGGRAVAGLSRSMPERPDGWLTHLSTPDPTRRSSRSPSPAATA
;
A
#
# COMPACT_ATOMS: atom_id res chain seq x y z
N MET A 1 35.16 4.55 -31.37
CA MET A 1 34.05 5.10 -30.58
C MET A 1 33.44 3.95 -29.81
N ASP A 2 33.87 3.76 -28.57
CA ASP A 2 33.45 2.65 -27.69
C ASP A 2 33.07 3.28 -26.34
N HIS A 3 31.84 3.08 -25.89
CA HIS A 3 31.33 3.57 -24.60
C HIS A 3 31.16 2.37 -23.66
N PRO A 4 31.92 2.27 -22.56
CA PRO A 4 31.78 1.17 -21.63
C PRO A 4 30.56 1.34 -20.72
N VAL A 5 29.68 0.34 -20.71
CA VAL A 5 28.59 0.19 -19.73
C VAL A 5 29.19 -0.07 -18.34
N VAL A 6 29.18 0.95 -17.48
CA VAL A 6 29.54 0.82 -16.07
C VAL A 6 28.49 -0.03 -15.36
N THR A 7 28.90 -1.24 -15.02
CA THR A 7 28.08 -2.27 -14.38
C THR A 7 27.76 -1.88 -12.93
N LYS A 8 26.51 -1.51 -12.63
CA LYS A 8 25.92 -1.21 -11.30
C LYS A 8 25.89 -2.41 -10.32
N ARG A 9 26.90 -3.28 -10.30
CA ARG A 9 26.92 -4.48 -9.42
C ARG A 9 27.57 -4.28 -8.05
N VAL A 10 28.29 -3.17 -7.82
CA VAL A 10 28.97 -2.92 -6.53
C VAL A 10 28.06 -2.24 -5.49
N GLN A 11 27.02 -1.51 -5.92
CA GLN A 11 26.12 -0.78 -5.00
C GLN A 11 25.25 -1.74 -4.14
N CYS A 12 24.89 -2.90 -4.67
CA CYS A 12 23.95 -3.81 -4.01
C CYS A 12 24.55 -4.51 -2.77
N ARG A 13 25.84 -4.87 -2.80
CA ARG A 13 26.48 -5.61 -1.68
C ARG A 13 26.78 -4.74 -0.45
N ARG A 14 27.01 -3.43 -0.62
CA ARG A 14 27.30 -2.53 0.51
C ARG A 14 26.05 -2.16 1.30
N VAL A 15 24.90 -2.03 0.63
CA VAL A 15 23.59 -1.86 1.28
C VAL A 15 23.21 -3.11 2.07
N LEU A 16 23.45 -4.30 1.53
CA LEU A 16 23.02 -5.56 2.16
C LEU A 16 23.78 -5.93 3.45
N LYS A 17 25.07 -5.56 3.61
CA LYS A 17 25.79 -5.78 4.89
C LYS A 17 25.41 -4.78 5.99
N GLN A 18 24.83 -3.64 5.64
CA GLN A 18 24.51 -2.57 6.59
C GLN A 18 23.12 -2.72 7.21
N LEU A 19 22.30 -3.62 6.67
CA LEU A 19 20.97 -3.95 7.17
C LEU A 19 21.06 -5.25 7.97
N GLY A 20 21.87 -5.23 9.03
CA GLY A 20 21.92 -6.31 10.01
C GLY A 20 20.54 -6.47 10.65
N MET A 21 19.81 -7.52 10.24
CA MET A 21 18.61 -8.17 10.81
C MET A 21 17.48 -7.30 11.43
N SER A 22 17.57 -5.97 11.41
CA SER A 22 16.66 -5.03 12.07
C SER A 22 15.95 -4.10 11.08
N THR A 23 16.41 -3.99 9.83
CA THR A 23 15.74 -3.13 8.82
C THR A 23 14.55 -3.83 8.18
N MET A 24 14.60 -5.15 7.96
CA MET A 24 13.42 -5.88 7.48
C MET A 24 12.29 -5.92 8.53
N GLU A 25 12.63 -6.11 9.81
CA GLU A 25 11.67 -6.00 10.94
C GLU A 25 11.17 -4.56 11.19
N ARG A 26 11.86 -3.53 10.67
CA ARG A 26 11.45 -2.12 10.75
C ARG A 26 10.67 -1.68 9.51
N LEU A 27 10.96 -2.25 8.34
CA LEU A 27 10.19 -2.12 7.10
C LEU A 27 8.84 -2.85 7.18
N MET A 28 8.78 -3.99 7.88
CA MET A 28 7.50 -4.64 8.18
C MET A 28 6.77 -4.02 9.38
N ARG A 29 7.38 -3.03 10.05
CA ARG A 29 6.74 -2.13 11.04
C ARG A 29 6.40 -0.76 10.45
N ILE A 30 6.19 -0.64 9.13
CA ILE A 30 5.56 0.58 8.61
C ILE A 30 4.09 0.54 9.06
N ARG A 31 3.72 1.41 10.01
CA ARG A 31 2.33 1.67 10.41
C ARG A 31 1.57 2.43 9.30
N GLY A 32 1.66 1.98 8.05
CA GLY A 32 1.16 2.67 6.88
C GLY A 32 1.73 2.13 5.57
N TYR A 33 1.29 2.69 4.46
CA TYR A 33 1.71 2.33 3.10
C TYR A 33 2.57 3.46 2.52
N ALA A 34 3.62 3.13 1.76
CA ALA A 34 4.42 4.16 1.11
C ALA A 34 3.56 5.01 0.15
N PRO A 35 3.90 6.27 -0.12
CA PRO A 35 3.11 7.09 -1.02
C PRO A 35 2.92 6.45 -2.39
N LEU A 36 1.71 6.57 -2.93
CA LEU A 36 1.27 6.04 -4.23
C LEU A 36 1.36 4.51 -4.35
N THR A 37 1.49 3.78 -3.24
CA THR A 37 1.39 2.31 -3.28
C THR A 37 -0.06 1.87 -3.07
N PRO A 38 -0.52 0.82 -3.80
CA PRO A 38 -1.80 0.18 -3.52
C PRO A 38 -1.91 -0.23 -2.04
N CYS A 39 -2.95 0.24 -1.38
CA CYS A 39 -3.12 0.04 0.06
C CYS A 39 -4.44 -0.64 0.43
N TRP A 40 -5.44 -0.57 -0.45
CA TRP A 40 -6.75 -1.14 -0.18
C TRP A 40 -7.47 -1.48 -1.48
N VAL A 41 -8.39 -2.44 -1.41
CA VAL A 41 -9.28 -2.82 -2.50
C VAL A 41 -10.72 -2.81 -2.01
N GLU A 42 -11.63 -2.39 -2.87
CA GLU A 42 -13.06 -2.29 -2.57
C GLU A 42 -13.87 -2.78 -3.75
N LEU A 43 -14.87 -3.61 -3.49
CA LEU A 43 -15.85 -4.01 -4.47
C LEU A 43 -17.08 -3.10 -4.36
N ALA A 44 -17.36 -2.36 -5.43
CA ALA A 44 -18.67 -1.75 -5.64
C ALA A 44 -19.55 -2.76 -6.38
N SER A 45 -20.63 -3.22 -5.76
CA SER A 45 -21.53 -4.22 -6.33
C SER A 45 -22.98 -3.75 -6.42
N ALA A 46 -23.67 -4.02 -7.53
CA ALA A 46 -25.11 -3.82 -7.64
C ALA A 46 -25.88 -4.69 -6.64
N ASP A 47 -25.34 -5.86 -6.31
CA ASP A 47 -25.88 -6.81 -5.33
C ASP A 47 -24.78 -7.25 -4.35
N PRO A 48 -24.53 -6.47 -3.28
CA PRO A 48 -23.52 -6.80 -2.28
C PRO A 48 -23.74 -8.13 -1.56
N ALA A 49 -25.00 -8.57 -1.42
CA ALA A 49 -25.31 -9.83 -0.75
C ALA A 49 -24.87 -11.03 -1.61
N ARG A 50 -25.23 -11.01 -2.89
CA ARG A 50 -24.79 -12.04 -3.85
C ARG A 50 -23.26 -12.04 -4.03
N ALA A 51 -22.65 -10.85 -4.07
CA ALA A 51 -21.19 -10.75 -4.11
C ALA A 51 -20.55 -11.38 -2.86
N ALA A 52 -21.17 -11.20 -1.69
CA ALA A 52 -20.67 -11.78 -0.45
C ALA A 52 -20.76 -13.30 -0.43
N GLU A 53 -21.85 -13.89 -0.93
CA GLU A 53 -21.95 -15.34 -1.10
C GLU A 53 -20.87 -15.85 -2.04
N PHE A 54 -20.74 -15.24 -3.22
CA PHE A 54 -19.75 -15.64 -4.23
C PHE A 54 -18.30 -15.58 -3.72
N TYR A 55 -17.88 -14.46 -3.13
CA TYR A 55 -16.52 -14.29 -2.63
C TYR A 55 -16.29 -15.03 -1.31
N GLY A 56 -17.36 -15.30 -0.55
CA GLY A 56 -17.31 -16.18 0.60
C GLY A 56 -16.99 -17.62 0.21
N GLU A 57 -17.63 -18.15 -0.82
CA GLU A 57 -17.33 -19.48 -1.35
C GLU A 57 -15.94 -19.54 -2.00
N LEU A 58 -15.57 -18.53 -2.80
CA LEU A 58 -14.33 -18.54 -3.57
C LEU A 58 -13.07 -18.38 -2.70
N PHE A 59 -13.12 -17.52 -1.69
CA PHE A 59 -11.95 -17.15 -0.88
C PHE A 59 -12.09 -17.46 0.61
N GLY A 60 -13.22 -17.99 1.06
CA GLY A 60 -13.51 -18.17 2.48
C GLY A 60 -13.69 -16.85 3.23
N TRP A 61 -14.13 -15.80 2.53
CA TRP A 61 -14.32 -14.47 3.13
C TRP A 61 -15.67 -14.34 3.82
N GLU A 62 -15.68 -13.66 4.96
CA GLU A 62 -16.88 -13.34 5.72
C GLU A 62 -17.28 -11.89 5.43
N SER A 63 -18.53 -11.64 5.05
CA SER A 63 -19.04 -10.27 4.97
C SER A 63 -19.46 -9.77 6.35
N ALA A 64 -19.08 -8.53 6.68
CA ALA A 64 -19.43 -7.88 7.93
C ALA A 64 -19.62 -6.38 7.69
N GLY A 65 -20.87 -5.98 7.45
CA GLY A 65 -21.22 -4.60 7.10
C GLY A 65 -20.62 -4.22 5.74
N ASP A 66 -19.76 -3.20 5.74
CA ASP A 66 -19.10 -2.64 4.56
C ASP A 66 -17.76 -3.31 4.21
N ARG A 67 -17.49 -4.51 4.76
CA ARG A 67 -16.18 -5.18 4.63
C ARG A 67 -16.29 -6.67 4.40
N PHE A 68 -15.31 -7.20 3.69
CA PHE A 68 -14.91 -8.60 3.72
C PHE A 68 -13.83 -8.83 4.76
N LYS A 69 -13.91 -9.97 5.45
CA LYS A 69 -12.96 -10.41 6.47
C LYS A 69 -12.47 -11.82 6.20
N LEU A 70 -11.24 -12.10 6.64
CA LEU A 70 -10.68 -13.46 6.68
C LEU A 70 -9.96 -13.63 8.01
N GLY A 71 -10.37 -14.61 8.81
CA GLY A 71 -9.83 -14.81 10.16
C GLY A 71 -10.00 -13.58 11.05
N GLY A 72 -11.16 -12.92 10.98
CA GLY A 72 -11.48 -11.71 11.74
C GLY A 72 -10.80 -10.41 11.27
N ARG A 73 -9.86 -10.47 10.31
CA ARG A 73 -9.17 -9.29 9.77
C ARG A 73 -9.84 -8.80 8.48
N ALA A 74 -10.04 -7.49 8.36
CA ALA A 74 -10.57 -6.91 7.12
C ALA A 74 -9.57 -7.08 5.95
N VAL A 75 -10.07 -7.52 4.80
CA VAL A 75 -9.27 -7.83 3.60
C VAL A 75 -9.69 -7.04 2.37
N ALA A 76 -10.96 -6.63 2.30
CA ALA A 76 -11.50 -5.77 1.25
C ALA A 76 -12.72 -4.99 1.74
N GLY A 77 -13.04 -3.89 1.07
CA GLY A 77 -14.31 -3.17 1.25
C GLY A 77 -15.41 -3.77 0.38
N LEU A 78 -16.66 -3.59 0.81
CA LEU A 78 -17.86 -3.94 0.07
C LEU A 78 -18.83 -2.77 0.15
N SER A 79 -19.21 -2.23 -1.01
CA SER A 79 -20.18 -1.15 -1.12
C SER A 79 -21.21 -1.44 -2.21
N ARG A 80 -22.37 -0.77 -2.13
CA ARG A 80 -23.35 -0.79 -3.22
C ARG A 80 -22.87 0.11 -4.35
N SER A 81 -22.94 -0.37 -5.60
CA SER A 81 -22.62 0.43 -6.77
C SER A 81 -23.62 1.56 -6.98
N MET A 82 -23.14 2.65 -7.58
CA MET A 82 -23.89 3.88 -7.85
C MET A 82 -23.56 4.35 -9.27
N PRO A 83 -24.36 5.22 -9.92
CA PRO A 83 -24.04 5.73 -11.25
C PRO A 83 -22.64 6.39 -11.34
N GLU A 84 -22.21 7.09 -10.30
CA GLU A 84 -20.88 7.69 -10.20
C GLU A 84 -19.77 6.70 -9.80
N ARG A 85 -20.14 5.53 -9.28
CA ARG A 85 -19.24 4.44 -8.87
C ARG A 85 -19.77 3.13 -9.43
N PRO A 86 -19.53 2.86 -10.73
CA PRO A 86 -20.08 1.69 -11.40
C PRO A 86 -19.57 0.39 -10.78
N ASP A 87 -20.26 -0.70 -11.11
CA ASP A 87 -19.94 -2.05 -10.66
C ASP A 87 -18.47 -2.42 -10.96
N GLY A 88 -17.75 -2.94 -9.97
CA GLY A 88 -16.39 -3.44 -10.15
C GLY A 88 -15.44 -3.24 -8.97
N TRP A 89 -14.20 -3.70 -9.18
CA TRP A 89 -13.12 -3.59 -8.22
C TRP A 89 -12.39 -2.25 -8.34
N LEU A 90 -12.24 -1.59 -7.19
CA LEU A 90 -11.54 -0.32 -7.03
C LEU A 90 -10.25 -0.55 -6.25
N THR A 91 -9.15 0.00 -6.76
CA THR A 91 -7.85 -0.02 -6.08
C THR A 91 -7.56 1.36 -5.51
N HIS A 92 -7.39 1.43 -4.20
CA HIS A 92 -7.03 2.66 -3.51
C HIS A 92 -5.51 2.75 -3.36
N LEU A 93 -4.98 3.94 -3.60
CA LEU A 93 -3.56 4.24 -3.45
C LEU A 93 -3.35 5.07 -2.18
N SER A 94 -2.28 4.76 -1.46
CA SER A 94 -1.83 5.57 -0.34
C SER A 94 -1.48 6.98 -0.80
N THR A 95 -1.97 7.99 -0.11
CA THR A 95 -1.55 9.38 -0.32
C THR A 95 -0.53 9.78 0.73
N PRO A 96 0.48 10.61 0.39
CA PRO A 96 1.27 11.27 1.41
C PRO A 96 0.34 12.04 2.35
N ASP A 97 0.64 12.03 3.64
CA ASP A 97 -0.08 12.84 4.61
C ASP A 97 -0.06 14.33 4.16
N PRO A 98 -1.23 14.94 3.89
CA PRO A 98 -1.30 16.29 3.36
C PRO A 98 -0.84 17.35 4.37
N THR A 99 -0.80 17.02 5.66
CA THR A 99 -0.35 17.90 6.75
C THR A 99 1.13 17.75 7.07
N ARG A 100 1.79 16.72 6.55
CA ARG A 100 3.22 16.47 6.78
C ARG A 100 4.08 17.43 5.97
N ARG A 101 4.18 18.68 6.43
CA ARG A 101 5.25 19.60 6.04
C ARG A 101 6.56 19.00 6.53
N SER A 102 7.51 18.76 5.63
CA SER A 102 8.88 18.43 6.06
C SER A 102 9.42 19.63 6.83
N SER A 103 9.49 19.52 8.16
CA SER A 103 10.24 20.48 8.97
C SER A 103 11.74 20.23 8.72
N ARG A 104 12.21 20.57 7.52
CA ARG A 104 13.63 20.82 7.32
C ARG A 104 13.85 22.22 7.87
N SER A 105 14.21 22.31 9.16
CA SER A 105 14.80 23.54 9.69
C SER A 105 16.00 23.86 8.80
N PRO A 106 16.08 25.04 8.16
CA PRO A 106 17.33 25.46 7.56
C PRO A 106 18.35 25.54 8.70
N SER A 107 19.39 24.71 8.64
CA SER A 107 20.59 24.95 9.46
C SER A 107 21.04 26.37 9.14
N PRO A 108 21.22 27.27 10.12
CA PRO A 108 21.85 28.55 9.84
C PRO A 108 23.24 28.23 9.28
N ALA A 109 23.49 28.66 8.05
CA ALA A 109 24.83 28.69 7.52
C ALA A 109 25.64 29.60 8.44
N ALA A 110 26.60 29.02 9.15
CA ALA A 110 27.57 29.78 9.93
C ALA A 110 28.36 30.65 8.94
N THR A 111 28.23 31.95 9.11
CA THR A 111 29.11 32.97 8.51
C THR A 111 30.56 32.71 8.94
N ALA A 112 31.48 32.77 7.98
CA ALA A 112 32.90 33.04 8.20
C ALA A 112 33.30 34.19 7.28
#